data_AF-A0A971B033-F1
#
_entry.id   AF-A0A971B033-F1
#
_cell.length_a   1.000
_cell.length_b   1.000
_cell.length_c   1.000
_cell.angle_alpha   90.00
_cell.angle_beta   90.00
_cell.angle_gamma   90.00
#
_symmetry.space_group_name_H-M   'P 1'
#
loop_
_entity.id
_entity.type
_entity.pdbx_description
1 polymer ?
#
loop_
_entity_poly.entity_id
_entity_poly.type
_entity_poly.pdbx_seq_one_letter_code
_entity_poly.pdbx_strand_id
1 'polypeptide(L)'
;MKAVARCPNCHASFNVDRASAGRRTKCPKCEQSFLIQFDEPTPEAEPDPIRNVPHSPPPTPQRVSSVIRAAADSTPPREENRKLRPIAVPLWAMITIPSIACLIIGYFIGREHSKQQMERAVADIGKAFTEGLTSEVPAISPSSGLSSNLETESEKPTPHPRMLIGERHAAKGFSIALTNASIDKSQVKDLMGNVGVGQNPDLVLRFNVVNTDDRRILRFHEGNMFLPGHFRLRDDVDNVIRGVNYGMGSKPVGALTGAEDIAPGASATHIELFSVPLPKTKFLILTVDLACFGDQGEIEFQIPADKIKR
;
A
#
# COMPACT_ATOMS: atom_id res chain seq x y z
N MET A 1 -22.02 -33.25 23.19
CA MET A 1 -21.43 -31.88 23.20
C MET A 1 -21.55 -31.35 21.78
N LYS A 2 -22.09 -30.15 21.56
CA LYS A 2 -22.19 -29.60 20.19
C LYS A 2 -20.81 -29.10 19.74
N ALA A 3 -20.43 -29.41 18.50
CA ALA A 3 -19.22 -28.93 17.84
C ALA A 3 -19.59 -28.36 16.46
N VAL A 4 -18.78 -27.44 15.95
CA VAL A 4 -19.01 -26.82 14.64
C VAL A 4 -18.32 -27.67 13.58
N ALA A 5 -19.07 -28.17 12.61
CA ALA A 5 -18.54 -28.84 11.42
C ALA A 5 -18.66 -27.91 10.20
N ARG A 6 -17.73 -28.04 9.26
CA ARG A 6 -17.70 -27.27 8.01
C ARG A 6 -17.91 -28.19 6.82
N CYS A 7 -18.82 -27.81 5.91
CA CYS A 7 -19.02 -28.55 4.67
C CYS A 7 -17.80 -28.36 3.74
N PRO A 8 -17.19 -29.45 3.21
CA PRO A 8 -16.00 -29.35 2.36
C PRO A 8 -16.29 -28.73 0.99
N ASN A 9 -17.54 -28.68 0.54
CA ASN A 9 -17.89 -28.16 -0.79
C ASN A 9 -18.28 -26.68 -0.78
N CYS A 10 -19.03 -26.22 0.22
CA CYS A 10 -19.57 -24.85 0.25
C CYS A 10 -19.14 -24.03 1.48
N HIS A 11 -18.31 -24.61 2.35
CA HIS A 11 -17.78 -24.00 3.59
C HIS A 11 -18.83 -23.50 4.60
N ALA A 12 -20.10 -23.89 4.44
CA ALA A 12 -21.13 -23.61 5.44
C ALA A 12 -20.78 -24.28 6.78
N SER A 13 -20.92 -23.53 7.87
CA SER A 13 -20.70 -24.01 9.24
C SER A 13 -22.04 -24.37 9.89
N PHE A 14 -22.13 -25.51 10.57
CA PHE A 14 -23.34 -25.94 11.27
C PHE A 14 -22.99 -26.69 12.55
N ASN A 15 -23.85 -26.57 13.55
CA ASN A 15 -23.68 -27.21 14.84
C ASN A 15 -24.14 -28.67 14.76
N VAL A 16 -23.23 -29.61 15.02
CA VAL A 16 -23.54 -31.04 15.07
C VAL A 16 -23.11 -31.62 16.42
N ASP A 17 -23.76 -32.69 16.86
CA ASP A 17 -23.28 -33.42 18.04
C ASP A 17 -21.94 -34.11 17.72
N ARG A 18 -20.97 -33.99 18.63
CA ARG A 18 -19.66 -34.63 18.54
C ARG A 18 -19.77 -36.16 18.42
N ALA A 19 -20.86 -36.75 18.93
CA ALA A 19 -21.19 -38.17 18.75
C ALA A 19 -21.46 -38.58 17.28
N SER A 20 -21.61 -37.61 16.38
CA SER A 20 -21.78 -37.84 14.93
C SER A 20 -20.48 -37.80 14.15
N ALA A 21 -19.32 -37.68 14.82
CA ALA A 21 -18.02 -37.82 14.18
C ALA A 21 -17.96 -39.13 13.38
N GLY A 22 -17.49 -39.07 12.12
CA GLY A 22 -17.43 -40.22 11.23
C GLY A 22 -18.77 -40.67 10.62
N ARG A 23 -19.90 -40.02 10.94
CA ARG A 23 -21.18 -40.27 10.23
C ARG A 23 -21.27 -39.43 8.96
N ARG A 24 -21.96 -39.98 7.94
CA ARG A 24 -22.33 -39.24 6.74
C ARG A 24 -23.54 -38.35 7.03
N THR A 25 -23.46 -37.08 6.63
CA THR A 25 -24.58 -36.14 6.69
C THR A 25 -24.69 -35.38 5.38
N LYS A 26 -25.86 -34.78 5.10
CA LYS A 26 -26.08 -33.91 3.93
C LYS A 26 -25.97 -32.44 4.34
N CYS A 27 -25.25 -31.65 3.55
CA CYS A 27 -25.17 -30.20 3.78
C CYS A 27 -26.53 -29.53 3.49
N PRO A 28 -27.08 -28.71 4.39
CA PRO A 28 -28.36 -28.03 4.15
C PRO A 28 -28.27 -26.93 3.08
N LYS A 29 -27.06 -26.49 2.70
CA LYS A 29 -26.85 -25.41 1.72
C LYS A 29 -26.62 -25.90 0.30
N CYS A 30 -25.91 -27.03 0.13
CA CYS A 30 -25.52 -27.55 -1.18
C CYS A 30 -25.93 -29.00 -1.42
N GLU A 31 -26.68 -29.60 -0.48
CA GLU A 31 -27.26 -30.95 -0.53
C GLU A 31 -26.29 -32.14 -0.69
N GLN A 32 -25.00 -31.88 -0.86
CA GLN A 32 -23.98 -32.91 -0.95
C GLN A 32 -23.76 -33.63 0.38
N SER A 33 -23.56 -34.95 0.29
CA SER A 33 -23.22 -35.80 1.44
C SER A 33 -21.71 -35.81 1.70
N PHE A 34 -21.29 -35.61 2.95
CA PHE A 34 -19.90 -35.67 3.38
C PHE A 34 -19.77 -36.33 4.76
N LEU A 35 -18.56 -36.73 5.14
CA LEU A 35 -18.24 -37.29 6.45
C LEU A 35 -17.89 -36.16 7.43
N ILE A 36 -18.48 -36.20 8.63
CA ILE A 36 -18.19 -35.20 9.66
C ILE A 36 -16.80 -35.48 10.25
N GLN A 37 -15.87 -34.56 10.01
CA GLN A 37 -14.55 -34.50 10.66
C GLN A 37 -14.50 -33.24 11.53
N PHE A 38 -13.92 -33.37 12.72
CA PHE A 38 -13.64 -32.25 13.61
C PHE A 38 -12.14 -32.08 13.66
N ASP A 39 -11.67 -30.83 13.58
CA ASP A 39 -10.26 -30.53 13.83
C ASP A 39 -9.95 -30.94 15.26
N GLU A 40 -9.04 -31.89 15.42
CA GLU A 40 -8.53 -32.26 16.72
C GLU A 40 -7.83 -31.01 17.27
N PRO A 41 -8.18 -30.54 18.48
CA PRO A 41 -7.54 -29.35 19.05
C PRO A 41 -6.04 -29.62 19.04
N THR A 42 -5.31 -28.86 18.22
CA THR A 42 -3.86 -28.93 18.20
C THR A 42 -3.43 -28.70 19.64
N PRO A 43 -2.68 -29.65 20.26
CA PRO A 43 -2.24 -29.50 21.63
C PRO A 43 -1.53 -28.15 21.71
N GLU A 44 -2.14 -27.26 22.48
CA GLU A 44 -1.60 -25.94 22.77
C GLU A 44 -0.20 -26.18 23.30
N ALA A 45 0.81 -25.68 22.56
CA ALA A 45 2.21 -25.92 22.88
C ALA A 45 2.42 -25.57 24.35
N GLU A 46 2.97 -26.52 25.11
CA GLU A 46 3.28 -26.32 26.52
C GLU A 46 4.09 -25.01 26.64
N PRO A 47 3.69 -24.09 27.53
CA PRO A 47 4.34 -22.80 27.66
C PRO A 47 5.81 -23.02 28.02
N ASP A 48 6.71 -22.42 27.23
CA ASP A 48 8.14 -22.42 27.51
C ASP A 48 8.41 -22.00 28.96
N PRO A 49 9.34 -22.68 29.67
CA PRO A 49 9.67 -22.35 31.04
C PRO A 49 10.08 -20.88 31.17
N ILE A 50 9.34 -20.19 32.03
CA ILE A 50 9.38 -18.77 32.35
C ILE A 50 10.83 -18.25 32.41
N ARG A 51 11.25 -17.52 31.37
CA ARG A 51 12.39 -16.60 31.46
C ARG A 51 11.89 -15.36 32.19
N ASN A 52 12.26 -15.23 33.46
CA ASN A 52 11.97 -14.07 34.31
C ASN A 52 12.46 -12.77 33.65
N VAL A 53 11.57 -12.08 32.94
CA VAL A 53 11.70 -10.68 32.55
C VAL A 53 10.79 -9.87 33.48
N PRO A 54 11.26 -8.80 34.13
CA PRO A 54 10.43 -7.96 34.98
C PRO A 54 9.23 -7.41 34.20
N HIS A 55 8.03 -7.87 34.55
CA HIS A 55 6.78 -7.39 33.97
C HIS A 55 6.39 -6.03 34.56
N SER A 56 6.24 -5.03 33.70
CA SER A 56 5.45 -3.83 33.96
C SER A 56 4.00 -4.19 34.26
N PRO A 57 3.30 -3.49 35.17
CA PRO A 57 1.95 -3.84 35.57
C PRO A 57 0.93 -3.70 34.41
N PRO A 58 -0.07 -4.59 34.32
CA PRO A 58 -1.04 -4.63 33.24
C PRO A 58 -2.09 -3.49 33.34
N PRO A 59 -2.58 -2.97 32.20
CA PRO A 59 -3.73 -2.06 32.19
C PRO A 59 -5.02 -2.81 32.56
N THR A 60 -5.77 -2.20 33.47
CA THR A 60 -7.07 -2.61 34.00
C THR A 60 -8.10 -2.89 32.89
N PRO A 61 -8.79 -4.04 32.88
CA PRO A 61 -9.80 -4.36 31.86
C PRO A 61 -11.11 -3.59 32.07
N GLN A 62 -11.54 -2.86 31.03
CA GLN A 62 -12.88 -2.28 30.94
C GLN A 62 -13.93 -3.38 30.74
N ARG A 63 -14.86 -3.43 31.70
CA ARG A 63 -16.02 -4.30 31.76
C ARG A 63 -17.07 -3.86 30.74
N VAL A 64 -17.17 -4.56 29.61
CA VAL A 64 -18.27 -4.38 28.65
C VAL A 64 -19.42 -5.30 29.05
N SER A 65 -20.47 -4.71 29.60
CA SER A 65 -21.71 -5.41 29.94
C SER A 65 -22.47 -5.78 28.67
N SER A 66 -22.65 -7.09 28.47
CA SER A 66 -23.59 -7.68 27.52
C SER A 66 -25.03 -7.56 28.05
N VAL A 67 -25.93 -7.01 27.23
CA VAL A 67 -27.38 -7.27 27.34
C VAL A 67 -27.84 -7.85 26.00
N ILE A 68 -28.14 -9.16 26.04
CA ILE A 68 -28.90 -9.86 25.01
C ILE A 68 -30.37 -9.52 25.20
N ARG A 69 -31.09 -9.20 24.12
CA ARG A 69 -32.56 -9.40 24.06
C ARG A 69 -32.98 -9.95 22.72
N ALA A 70 -34.00 -10.80 22.83
CA ALA A 70 -34.52 -11.75 21.87
C ALA A 70 -35.39 -11.11 20.77
N ALA A 71 -35.65 -11.96 19.78
CA ALA A 71 -36.47 -11.76 18.60
C ALA A 71 -37.89 -11.23 18.87
N ALA A 72 -38.37 -10.40 17.94
CA ALA A 72 -39.77 -10.33 17.52
C ALA A 72 -39.86 -9.57 16.17
N ASP A 73 -40.83 -9.98 15.35
CA ASP A 73 -41.30 -9.36 14.12
C ASP A 73 -41.10 -7.84 13.99
N SER A 74 -40.60 -7.40 12.84
CA SER A 74 -40.72 -6.00 12.43
C SER A 74 -41.11 -5.91 10.95
N THR A 75 -42.40 -5.65 10.77
CA THR A 75 -43.07 -5.03 9.62
C THR A 75 -42.23 -3.90 9.01
N PRO A 76 -42.24 -3.69 7.68
CA PRO A 76 -41.48 -2.60 7.05
C PRO A 76 -41.91 -1.24 7.63
N PRO A 77 -40.96 -0.36 8.01
CA PRO A 77 -41.31 0.94 8.55
C PRO A 77 -41.91 1.79 7.45
N ARG A 78 -43.16 2.18 7.69
CA ARG A 78 -43.90 3.20 6.95
C ARG A 78 -43.08 4.50 6.95
N GLU A 79 -42.83 5.02 5.76
CA GLU A 79 -42.15 6.27 5.46
C GLU A 79 -42.89 7.45 6.10
N GLU A 80 -42.56 7.73 7.37
CA GLU A 80 -43.09 8.88 8.09
C GLU A 80 -42.29 10.11 7.68
N ASN A 81 -42.98 10.98 6.95
CA ASN A 81 -42.62 12.33 6.56
C ASN A 81 -41.97 13.10 7.74
N ARG A 82 -40.64 12.97 7.88
CA ARG A 82 -39.87 13.74 8.87
C ARG A 82 -39.84 15.19 8.41
N LYS A 83 -40.79 15.97 8.95
CA LYS A 83 -40.70 17.43 8.97
C LYS A 83 -39.34 17.82 9.53
N LEU A 84 -38.46 18.27 8.63
CA LEU A 84 -37.14 18.80 8.94
C LEU A 84 -37.31 19.90 9.98
N ARG A 85 -36.85 19.63 11.21
CA ARG A 85 -36.74 20.68 12.21
C ARG A 85 -35.67 21.65 11.73
N PRO A 86 -35.92 22.97 11.78
CA PRO A 86 -34.91 23.96 11.41
C PRO A 86 -33.69 23.73 12.29
N ILE A 87 -32.56 23.42 11.65
CA ILE A 87 -31.28 23.26 12.34
C ILE A 87 -30.91 24.65 12.85
N ALA A 88 -30.98 24.83 14.18
CA ALA A 88 -30.54 26.05 14.83
C ALA A 88 -29.01 26.11 14.71
N VAL A 89 -28.53 26.85 13.71
CA VAL A 89 -27.11 27.06 13.50
C VAL A 89 -26.62 28.01 14.61
N PRO A 90 -25.64 27.60 15.43
CA PRO A 90 -25.16 28.44 16.52
C PRO A 90 -24.45 29.68 15.95
N LEU A 91 -24.63 30.83 16.60
CA LEU A 91 -24.17 32.14 16.11
C LEU A 91 -22.67 32.19 15.75
N TRP A 92 -21.82 31.42 16.43
CA TRP A 92 -20.39 31.35 16.13
C TRP A 92 -20.10 30.79 14.73
N ALA A 93 -20.93 29.86 14.23
CA ALA A 93 -20.75 29.24 12.92
C ALA A 93 -20.96 30.25 11.77
N MET A 94 -21.79 31.29 12.00
CA MET A 94 -21.98 32.38 11.05
C MET A 94 -20.74 33.27 10.88
N ILE A 95 -19.82 33.27 11.86
CA ILE A 95 -18.57 34.05 11.83
C ILE A 95 -17.41 33.23 11.28
N THR A 96 -17.34 31.93 11.61
CA THR A 96 -16.22 31.07 11.20
C THR A 96 -16.26 30.71 9.72
N ILE A 97 -17.45 30.46 9.15
CA ILE A 97 -17.60 30.09 7.74
C ILE A 97 -17.03 31.17 6.78
N PRO A 98 -17.41 32.46 6.88
CA PRO A 98 -16.86 33.49 6.00
C PRO A 98 -15.35 33.71 6.22
N SER A 99 -14.86 33.58 7.46
CA SER A 99 -13.44 33.73 7.77
C SER A 99 -12.58 32.64 7.09
N ILE A 100 -13.04 31.38 7.15
CA ILE A 100 -12.38 30.26 6.48
C ILE A 100 -12.44 30.43 4.95
N ALA A 101 -13.58 30.86 4.41
CA ALA A 101 -13.72 31.12 2.98
C ALA A 101 -12.76 32.23 2.50
N CYS A 102 -12.61 33.32 3.26
CA CYS A 102 -11.64 34.39 2.95
C CYS A 102 -10.19 33.89 2.97
N LEU A 103 -9.81 33.04 3.91
CA LEU A 103 -8.46 32.46 3.95
C LEU A 103 -8.19 31.56 2.73
N ILE A 104 -9.16 30.73 2.33
CA ILE A 104 -9.04 29.88 1.14
C ILE A 104 -8.90 30.74 -0.12
N ILE A 105 -9.78 31.74 -0.30
CA ILE A 105 -9.75 32.64 -1.46
C ILE A 105 -8.43 33.43 -1.50
N GLY A 106 -7.98 33.98 -0.37
CA GLY A 106 -6.72 34.70 -0.27
C GLY A 106 -5.51 33.83 -0.61
N TYR A 107 -5.50 32.57 -0.17
CA TYR A 107 -4.45 31.60 -0.52
C TYR A 107 -4.40 31.32 -2.03
N PHE A 108 -5.55 31.13 -2.68
CA PHE A 108 -5.58 30.90 -4.13
C PHE A 108 -5.17 32.14 -4.94
N ILE A 109 -5.64 33.34 -4.56
CA ILE A 109 -5.23 34.58 -5.23
C ILE A 109 -3.72 34.84 -5.06
N GLY A 110 -3.18 34.62 -3.85
CA GLY A 110 -1.74 34.75 -3.59
C GLY A 110 -0.89 33.73 -4.36
N ARG A 111 -1.39 32.49 -4.49
CA ARG A 111 -0.75 31.43 -5.27
C ARG A 111 -0.73 31.74 -6.77
N GLU A 112 -1.81 32.26 -7.31
CA GLU A 112 -1.88 32.66 -8.73
C GLU A 112 -0.91 33.81 -9.03
N HIS A 113 -0.83 34.80 -8.13
CA HIS A 113 0.10 35.93 -8.28
C HIS A 113 1.57 35.49 -8.21
N SER A 114 1.89 34.52 -7.33
CA SER A 114 3.25 33.96 -7.24
C SER A 114 3.67 33.25 -8.53
N LYS A 115 2.73 32.56 -9.18
CA LYS A 115 2.98 31.91 -10.47
C LYS A 115 3.30 32.93 -11.57
N GLN A 116 2.55 34.03 -11.63
CA GLN A 116 2.83 35.11 -12.59
C GLN A 116 4.17 35.80 -12.34
N GLN A 117 4.58 35.97 -11.08
CA GLN A 117 5.91 36.50 -10.76
C GLN A 117 7.03 35.54 -11.18
N MET A 118 6.86 34.23 -11.01
CA MET A 118 7.84 33.23 -11.48
C MET A 118 7.94 33.20 -13.01
N GLU A 119 6.83 33.24 -13.74
CA GLU A 119 6.84 33.26 -15.21
C GLU A 119 7.54 34.53 -15.75
N ARG A 120 7.29 35.69 -15.13
CA ARG A 120 8.00 36.94 -15.48
C ARG A 120 9.49 36.86 -15.15
N ALA A 121 9.86 36.35 -13.98
CA ALA A 121 11.26 36.19 -13.59
C ALA A 121 12.01 35.23 -14.53
N VAL A 122 11.39 34.12 -14.94
CA VAL A 122 11.98 33.19 -15.91
C VAL A 122 12.11 33.82 -17.30
N ALA A 123 11.10 34.58 -17.75
CA ALA A 123 11.17 35.30 -19.02
C ALA A 123 12.25 36.38 -19.02
N ASP A 124 12.41 37.12 -17.91
CA ASP A 124 13.44 38.15 -17.76
C ASP A 124 14.85 37.54 -17.70
N ILE A 125 15.03 36.39 -17.03
CA ILE A 125 16.28 35.63 -17.06
C ILE A 125 16.59 35.15 -18.48
N GLY A 126 15.59 34.64 -19.21
CA GLY A 126 15.74 34.22 -20.60
C GLY A 126 16.18 35.37 -21.51
N LYS A 127 15.56 36.54 -21.36
CA LYS A 127 15.96 37.76 -22.10
C LYS A 127 17.37 38.21 -21.76
N ALA A 128 17.71 38.32 -20.47
CA ALA A 128 19.05 38.72 -20.04
C ALA A 128 20.14 37.75 -20.55
N PHE A 129 19.84 36.46 -20.63
CA PHE A 129 20.75 35.47 -21.20
C PHE A 129 20.91 35.62 -22.72
N THR A 130 19.81 35.84 -23.46
CA THR A 130 19.87 36.07 -24.92
C THR A 130 20.53 37.40 -25.28
N GLU A 131 20.33 38.46 -24.50
CA GLU A 131 20.95 39.77 -24.71
C GLU A 131 22.43 39.77 -24.29
N GLY A 132 22.79 38.95 -23.28
CA GLY A 132 24.18 38.71 -22.91
C GLY A 132 24.98 37.90 -23.94
N LEU A 133 24.31 37.08 -24.76
CA LEU A 133 24.95 36.34 -25.86
C LEU A 133 25.10 37.16 -27.15
N THR A 134 24.37 38.26 -27.30
CA THR A 134 24.45 39.14 -28.48
C THR A 134 25.25 40.41 -28.27
N SER A 135 25.58 40.78 -27.02
CA SER A 135 26.52 41.87 -26.75
C SER A 135 27.96 41.44 -27.07
N GLU A 136 28.37 41.77 -28.30
CA GLU A 136 29.72 42.00 -28.80
C GLU A 136 30.86 41.47 -27.92
N VAL A 137 31.15 40.18 -28.07
CA VAL A 137 32.48 39.67 -27.77
C VAL A 137 33.43 40.27 -28.82
N PRO A 138 34.42 41.10 -28.45
CA PRO A 138 35.39 41.61 -29.40
C PRO A 138 36.05 40.44 -30.11
N ALA A 139 36.20 40.55 -31.43
CA ALA A 139 36.71 39.52 -32.31
C ALA A 139 38.10 39.01 -31.87
N ILE A 140 38.12 37.98 -31.03
CA ILE A 140 39.31 37.18 -30.75
C ILE A 140 39.32 36.06 -31.79
N SER A 141 40.41 36.03 -32.54
CA SER A 141 40.65 35.11 -33.64
C SER A 141 40.44 33.64 -33.25
N PRO A 142 39.93 32.80 -34.16
CA PRO A 142 39.59 31.42 -33.87
C PRO A 142 40.86 30.56 -33.75
N SER A 143 41.42 30.44 -32.55
CA SER A 143 42.30 29.31 -32.24
C SER A 143 41.41 28.11 -31.87
N SER A 144 41.23 27.24 -32.86
CA SER A 144 40.97 25.82 -32.74
C SER A 144 41.16 25.21 -31.35
N GLY A 145 40.06 24.66 -30.81
CA GLY A 145 40.11 23.53 -29.90
C GLY A 145 39.40 23.75 -28.57
N LEU A 146 38.09 23.47 -28.50
CA LEU A 146 37.42 22.86 -27.33
C LEU A 146 35.93 22.66 -27.66
N SER A 147 35.67 21.78 -28.64
CA SER A 147 34.35 21.19 -28.82
C SER A 147 34.27 20.02 -27.85
N SER A 148 33.91 20.29 -26.60
CA SER A 148 33.64 19.22 -25.63
C SER A 148 32.27 18.63 -25.95
N ASN A 149 32.27 17.67 -26.87
CA ASN A 149 31.23 16.65 -26.97
C ASN A 149 31.23 15.89 -25.64
N LEU A 150 30.48 16.37 -24.64
CA LEU A 150 29.95 15.49 -23.61
C LEU A 150 28.82 14.67 -24.26
N GLU A 151 29.21 13.79 -25.17
CA GLU A 151 28.47 12.56 -25.36
C GLU A 151 28.61 11.85 -24.02
N THR A 152 27.60 12.02 -23.15
CA THR A 152 27.41 11.16 -21.99
C THR A 152 27.29 9.76 -22.55
N GLU A 153 28.43 9.08 -22.64
CA GLU A 153 28.58 7.71 -23.05
C GLU A 153 27.57 6.92 -22.22
N SER A 154 26.48 6.54 -22.87
CA SER A 154 25.35 5.86 -22.24
C SER A 154 25.88 4.53 -21.73
N GLU A 155 26.31 4.55 -20.48
CA GLU A 155 26.95 3.43 -19.80
C GLU A 155 25.98 2.26 -19.92
N LYS A 156 26.38 1.26 -20.70
CA LYS A 156 25.54 0.12 -21.04
C LYS A 156 25.06 -0.48 -19.73
N PRO A 157 23.75 -0.50 -19.45
CA PRO A 157 23.25 -0.82 -18.12
C PRO A 157 23.75 -2.20 -17.72
N THR A 158 24.47 -2.26 -16.59
CA THR A 158 24.99 -3.52 -16.07
C THR A 158 23.77 -4.41 -15.78
N PRO A 159 23.71 -5.64 -16.34
CA PRO A 159 22.55 -6.49 -16.15
C PRO A 159 22.39 -6.83 -14.67
N HIS A 160 21.28 -6.37 -14.06
CA HIS A 160 20.94 -6.70 -12.69
C HIS A 160 20.51 -8.17 -12.59
N PRO A 161 20.89 -8.89 -11.52
CA PRO A 161 20.41 -10.24 -11.28
C PRO A 161 18.89 -10.22 -11.15
N ARG A 162 18.21 -11.04 -11.96
CA ARG A 162 16.75 -11.18 -11.96
C ARG A 162 16.34 -12.33 -11.07
N MET A 163 15.49 -12.03 -10.09
CA MET A 163 14.98 -13.03 -9.15
C MET A 163 13.55 -13.43 -9.47
N LEU A 164 13.16 -14.64 -9.10
CA LEU A 164 11.80 -15.15 -9.25
C LEU A 164 10.94 -14.92 -7.99
N ILE A 165 9.63 -15.08 -8.12
CA ILE A 165 8.70 -15.05 -6.97
C ILE A 165 9.10 -16.17 -5.98
N GLY A 166 9.24 -15.80 -4.71
CA GLY A 166 9.66 -16.68 -3.62
C GLY A 166 11.17 -16.68 -3.36
N GLU A 167 11.98 -16.19 -4.30
CA GLU A 167 13.41 -16.01 -4.08
C GLU A 167 13.68 -14.82 -3.17
N ARG A 168 14.71 -14.95 -2.34
CA ARG A 168 15.10 -13.96 -1.34
C ARG A 168 16.39 -13.27 -1.76
N HIS A 169 16.34 -11.95 -1.87
CA HIS A 169 17.53 -11.12 -1.98
C HIS A 169 18.07 -10.84 -0.59
N ALA A 170 19.36 -11.08 -0.37
CA ALA A 170 20.05 -10.68 0.85
C ALA A 170 20.84 -9.39 0.57
N ALA A 171 20.50 -8.34 1.30
CA ALA A 171 21.15 -7.02 1.24
C ALA A 171 21.84 -6.73 2.57
N LYS A 172 22.48 -5.56 2.70
CA LYS A 172 23.21 -5.24 3.94
C LYS A 172 22.22 -4.93 5.08
N GLY A 173 22.06 -5.89 5.99
CA GLY A 173 21.22 -5.74 7.19
C GLY A 173 19.73 -6.05 6.98
N PHE A 174 19.33 -6.50 5.79
CA PHE A 174 17.98 -7.02 5.58
C PHE A 174 17.93 -8.05 4.46
N SER A 175 16.78 -8.70 4.34
CA SER A 175 16.45 -9.51 3.18
C SER A 175 15.03 -9.21 2.71
N ILE A 176 14.81 -9.27 1.40
CA ILE A 176 13.52 -9.00 0.77
C ILE A 176 13.16 -10.15 -0.17
N ALA A 177 11.90 -10.55 -0.15
CA ALA A 177 11.36 -11.55 -1.07
C ALA A 177 9.99 -11.11 -1.58
N LEU A 178 9.77 -11.21 -2.89
CA LEU A 178 8.44 -11.10 -3.48
C LEU A 178 7.70 -12.42 -3.24
N THR A 179 6.71 -12.41 -2.35
CA THR A 179 6.02 -13.62 -1.89
C THR A 179 4.77 -13.97 -2.68
N ASN A 180 4.10 -12.98 -3.27
CA ASN A 180 2.84 -13.17 -4.00
C ASN A 180 2.64 -12.07 -5.04
N ALA A 181 2.02 -12.43 -6.16
CA ALA A 181 1.45 -11.54 -7.16
C ALA A 181 0.03 -12.01 -7.48
N SER A 182 -0.97 -11.12 -7.34
CA SER A 182 -2.38 -11.45 -7.57
C SER A 182 -3.15 -10.26 -8.13
N ILE A 183 -4.20 -10.51 -8.91
CA ILE A 183 -5.17 -9.50 -9.34
C ILE A 183 -6.39 -9.59 -8.41
N ASP A 184 -6.60 -8.56 -7.59
CA ASP A 184 -7.70 -8.53 -6.61
C ASP A 184 -8.18 -7.10 -6.37
N LYS A 185 -9.34 -6.93 -5.74
CA LYS A 185 -9.80 -5.63 -5.25
C LYS A 185 -9.06 -5.28 -3.97
N SER A 186 -8.19 -4.29 -4.07
CA SER A 186 -7.33 -3.86 -2.97
C SER A 186 -8.14 -3.33 -1.78
N GLN A 187 -7.77 -3.70 -0.57
CA GLN A 187 -8.26 -3.05 0.64
C GLN A 187 -7.46 -1.77 0.87
N VAL A 188 -8.16 -0.66 1.10
CA VAL A 188 -7.57 0.67 1.23
C VAL A 188 -7.97 1.25 2.57
N LYS A 189 -6.99 1.73 3.31
CA LYS A 189 -7.18 2.45 4.56
C LYS A 189 -7.14 3.95 4.28
N ASP A 190 -8.18 4.66 4.67
CA ASP A 190 -8.23 6.12 4.56
C ASP A 190 -7.46 6.82 5.71
N LEU A 191 -7.38 8.15 5.66
CA LEU A 191 -6.75 8.98 6.70
C LEU A 191 -7.39 8.83 8.09
N MET A 192 -8.67 8.46 8.15
CA MET A 192 -9.39 8.22 9.41
C MET A 192 -9.20 6.79 9.92
N GLY A 193 -8.49 5.95 9.16
CA GLY A 193 -8.24 4.56 9.47
C GLY A 193 -9.36 3.60 9.09
N ASN A 194 -10.41 4.07 8.41
CA ASN A 194 -11.46 3.19 7.91
C ASN A 194 -10.92 2.37 6.74
N VAL A 195 -11.28 1.09 6.70
CA VAL A 195 -10.90 0.19 5.63
C VAL A 195 -12.05 0.07 4.63
N GLY A 196 -11.81 0.51 3.40
CA GLY A 196 -12.67 0.31 2.24
C GLY A 196 -12.09 -0.71 1.27
N VAL A 197 -12.85 -1.01 0.21
CA VAL A 197 -12.43 -1.87 -0.90
C VAL A 197 -12.39 -1.04 -2.17
N GLY A 198 -11.30 -1.16 -2.94
CA GLY A 198 -11.13 -0.52 -4.23
C GLY A 198 -12.24 -0.93 -5.21
N GLN A 199 -12.64 0.01 -6.07
CA GLN A 199 -13.70 -0.24 -7.06
C GLN A 199 -13.23 -1.20 -8.17
N ASN A 200 -11.99 -1.03 -8.61
CA ASN A 200 -11.38 -1.79 -9.69
C ASN A 200 -10.42 -2.84 -9.13
N PRO A 201 -10.21 -3.97 -9.83
CA PRO A 201 -9.14 -4.88 -9.50
C PRO A 201 -7.78 -4.24 -9.84
N ASP A 202 -6.80 -4.43 -8.96
CA ASP A 202 -5.42 -4.00 -9.15
C ASP A 202 -4.51 -5.23 -9.16
N LEU A 203 -3.32 -5.09 -9.74
CA LEU A 203 -2.22 -6.02 -9.51
C LEU A 203 -1.60 -5.73 -8.13
N VAL A 204 -1.79 -6.65 -7.20
CA VAL A 204 -1.29 -6.62 -5.83
C VAL A 204 0.00 -7.42 -5.74
N LEU A 205 1.11 -6.76 -5.41
CA LEU A 205 2.41 -7.38 -5.16
C LEU A 205 2.71 -7.36 -3.67
N ARG A 206 3.01 -8.53 -3.09
CA ARG A 206 3.27 -8.67 -1.64
C ARG A 206 4.72 -9.06 -1.38
N PHE A 207 5.41 -8.26 -0.59
CA PHE A 207 6.78 -8.51 -0.16
C PHE A 207 6.82 -8.94 1.29
N ASN A 208 7.82 -9.74 1.61
CA ASN A 208 8.26 -9.96 2.98
C ASN A 208 9.66 -9.40 3.13
N VAL A 209 9.83 -8.49 4.08
CA VAL A 209 11.10 -7.86 4.42
C VAL A 209 11.49 -8.33 5.81
N VAL A 210 12.69 -8.88 5.96
CA VAL A 210 13.23 -9.33 7.25
C VAL A 210 14.44 -8.50 7.57
N ASN A 211 14.45 -7.85 8.73
CA ASN A 211 15.64 -7.19 9.24
C ASN A 211 16.62 -8.26 9.74
N THR A 212 17.77 -8.37 9.08
CA THR A 212 18.81 -9.36 9.41
C THR A 212 19.92 -8.77 10.26
N ASP A 213 19.89 -7.46 10.53
CA ASP A 213 20.79 -6.79 11.45
C ASP A 213 20.42 -7.15 12.91
N ASP A 214 21.42 -7.34 13.77
CA ASP A 214 21.24 -7.70 15.18
C ASP A 214 20.99 -6.48 16.07
N ARG A 215 21.29 -5.27 15.58
CA ARG A 215 21.34 -4.04 16.39
C ARG A 215 20.58 -2.88 15.75
N ARG A 216 20.55 -2.80 14.42
CA ARG A 216 19.99 -1.67 13.68
C ARG A 216 18.50 -1.85 13.46
N ILE A 217 17.73 -0.81 13.73
CA ILE A 217 16.34 -0.72 13.27
C ILE A 217 16.35 -0.43 11.77
N LEU A 218 15.66 -1.25 10.99
CA LEU A 218 15.48 -1.04 9.57
C LEU A 218 14.29 -0.11 9.35
N ARG A 219 14.53 1.03 8.71
CA ARG A 219 13.51 2.03 8.41
C ARG A 219 13.12 1.94 6.95
N PHE A 220 11.81 1.95 6.70
CA PHE A 220 11.30 2.12 5.36
C PHE A 220 11.21 3.61 5.03
N HIS A 221 11.66 4.01 3.84
CA HIS A 221 11.50 5.36 3.32
C HIS A 221 10.49 5.32 2.18
N GLU A 222 9.35 5.96 2.39
CA GLU A 222 8.36 6.11 1.34
C GLU A 222 8.87 7.11 0.30
N GLY A 223 8.71 6.77 -0.98
CA GLY A 223 9.05 7.67 -2.07
C GLY A 223 8.16 8.92 -2.03
N ASN A 224 8.70 10.07 -2.41
CA ASN A 224 7.89 11.27 -2.52
C ASN A 224 6.82 11.08 -3.61
N MET A 225 5.57 11.47 -3.35
CA MET A 225 4.46 11.35 -4.32
C MET A 225 4.73 12.10 -5.66
N PHE A 226 5.72 13.00 -5.68
CA PHE A 226 6.13 13.77 -6.85
C PHE A 226 7.37 13.22 -7.57
N LEU A 227 8.05 12.23 -7.00
CA LEU A 227 9.24 11.59 -7.58
C LEU A 227 8.88 10.20 -8.10
N PRO A 228 9.70 9.62 -8.99
CA PRO A 228 9.57 8.21 -9.34
C PRO A 228 9.55 7.36 -8.07
N GLY A 229 8.54 6.51 -7.90
CA GLY A 229 8.46 5.63 -6.74
C GLY A 229 9.64 4.66 -6.70
N HIS A 230 9.99 4.17 -5.51
CA HIS A 230 11.03 3.15 -5.32
C HIS A 230 10.69 1.80 -5.97
N PHE A 231 9.45 1.62 -6.41
CA PHE A 231 8.97 0.44 -7.10
C PHE A 231 8.53 0.83 -8.51
N ARG A 232 9.18 0.23 -9.52
CA ARG A 232 8.84 0.42 -10.93
C ARG A 232 8.50 -0.93 -11.55
N LEU A 233 7.38 -0.99 -12.26
CA LEU A 233 6.94 -2.22 -12.90
C LEU A 233 6.93 -2.02 -14.42
N ARG A 234 7.56 -2.94 -15.14
CA ARG A 234 7.58 -2.99 -16.61
C ARG A 234 7.06 -4.34 -17.09
N ASP A 235 6.53 -4.40 -18.30
CA ASP A 235 6.22 -5.67 -18.97
C ASP A 235 7.37 -6.20 -19.84
N ASP A 236 7.14 -7.29 -20.56
CA ASP A 236 8.11 -7.95 -21.43
C ASP A 236 8.50 -7.15 -22.68
N VAL A 237 7.82 -6.04 -22.95
CA VAL A 237 8.10 -5.11 -24.05
C VAL A 237 8.42 -3.70 -23.52
N ASP A 238 8.88 -3.60 -22.27
CA ASP A 238 9.31 -2.38 -21.59
C ASP A 238 8.22 -1.30 -21.42
N ASN A 239 6.92 -1.65 -21.51
CA ASN A 239 5.88 -0.71 -21.12
C ASN A 239 5.90 -0.52 -19.61
N VAL A 240 5.94 0.74 -19.17
CA VAL A 240 5.83 1.07 -17.74
C VAL A 240 4.39 0.90 -17.28
N ILE A 241 4.19 0.03 -16.29
CA ILE A 241 2.90 -0.20 -15.66
C ILE A 241 2.72 0.80 -14.51
N ARG A 242 1.64 1.57 -14.57
CA ARG A 242 1.37 2.64 -13.61
C ARG A 242 1.03 2.09 -12.23
N GLY A 243 1.70 2.57 -11.20
CA GLY A 243 1.33 2.36 -9.79
C GLY A 243 -0.04 2.98 -9.47
N VAL A 244 -0.83 2.30 -8.65
CA VAL A 244 -2.18 2.74 -8.27
C VAL A 244 -2.10 3.53 -6.96
N ASN A 245 -2.60 4.76 -6.99
CA ASN A 245 -2.72 5.62 -5.81
C ASN A 245 -4.21 5.96 -5.60
N TYR A 246 -4.69 5.77 -4.38
CA TYR A 246 -6.08 5.99 -3.97
C TYR A 246 -6.38 7.42 -3.50
N GLY A 247 -5.50 8.37 -3.84
CA GLY A 247 -5.59 9.76 -3.46
C GLY A 247 -4.80 10.09 -2.20
N MET A 248 -4.79 11.38 -1.87
CA MET A 248 -3.99 11.90 -0.76
C MET A 248 -4.44 11.28 0.57
N GLY A 249 -3.55 10.49 1.17
CA GLY A 249 -3.75 9.91 2.51
C GLY A 249 -4.48 8.58 2.56
N SER A 250 -4.88 8.02 1.41
CA SER A 250 -5.37 6.64 1.32
C SER A 250 -4.22 5.71 0.99
N LYS A 251 -4.07 4.62 1.74
CA LYS A 251 -2.97 3.65 1.53
C LYS A 251 -3.49 2.22 1.47
N PRO A 252 -2.82 1.31 0.73
CA PRO A 252 -3.15 -0.11 0.77
C PRO A 252 -3.03 -0.65 2.20
N VAL A 253 -3.96 -1.51 2.63
CA VAL A 253 -3.81 -2.22 3.90
C VAL A 253 -2.61 -3.15 3.83
N GLY A 254 -1.58 -2.90 4.63
CA GLY A 254 -0.31 -3.65 4.63
C GLY A 254 0.79 -3.03 3.77
N ALA A 255 0.60 -1.83 3.22
CA ALA A 255 1.71 -1.02 2.72
C ALA A 255 2.49 -0.42 3.90
N LEU A 256 3.82 -0.43 3.79
CA LEU A 256 4.69 0.24 4.76
C LEU A 256 4.60 1.75 4.54
N THR A 257 4.42 2.51 5.61
CA THR A 257 4.09 3.94 5.53
C THR A 257 5.22 4.89 5.95
N GLY A 258 6.42 4.35 6.12
CA GLY A 258 7.62 5.08 6.55
C GLY A 258 7.69 5.39 8.05
N ALA A 259 6.55 5.35 8.75
CA ALA A 259 6.49 5.39 10.20
C ALA A 259 6.75 4.01 10.86
N GLU A 260 6.84 2.96 10.06
CA GLU A 260 6.99 1.58 10.53
C GLU A 260 8.47 1.20 10.58
N ASP A 261 8.98 1.10 11.81
CA ASP A 261 10.31 0.61 12.12
C ASP A 261 10.30 -0.93 12.20
N ILE A 262 11.21 -1.58 11.49
CA ILE A 262 11.37 -3.04 11.53
C ILE A 262 12.52 -3.35 12.49
N ALA A 263 12.20 -3.84 13.68
CA ALA A 263 13.18 -4.17 14.72
C ALA A 263 14.16 -5.28 14.28
N PRO A 264 15.35 -5.39 14.90
CA PRO A 264 16.29 -6.49 14.67
C PRO A 264 15.63 -7.88 14.72
N GLY A 265 15.86 -8.70 13.69
CA GLY A 265 15.27 -10.05 13.56
C GLY A 265 13.77 -10.08 13.24
N ALA A 266 13.07 -8.94 13.23
CA ALA A 266 11.66 -8.87 12.89
C ALA A 266 11.42 -8.92 11.37
N SER A 267 10.20 -9.27 11.00
CA SER A 267 9.73 -9.24 9.61
C SER A 267 8.54 -8.33 9.45
N ALA A 268 8.45 -7.62 8.33
CA ALA A 268 7.29 -6.83 7.94
C ALA A 268 6.82 -7.21 6.54
N THR A 269 5.51 -7.12 6.33
CA THR A 269 4.90 -7.30 5.01
C THR A 269 4.70 -5.93 4.39
N HIS A 270 5.02 -5.82 3.10
CA HIS A 270 4.78 -4.63 2.30
C HIS A 270 3.89 -4.99 1.11
N ILE A 271 2.98 -4.09 0.72
CA ILE A 271 2.11 -4.25 -0.44
C ILE A 271 2.26 -3.06 -1.37
N GLU A 272 2.52 -3.35 -2.65
CA GLU A 272 2.47 -2.38 -3.73
C GLU A 272 1.35 -2.71 -4.72
N LEU A 273 0.73 -1.66 -5.26
CA LEU A 273 -0.40 -1.77 -6.17
C LEU A 273 -0.07 -1.19 -7.54
N PHE A 274 -0.37 -1.94 -8.59
CA PHE A 274 -0.18 -1.53 -9.97
C PHE A 274 -1.45 -1.74 -10.78
N SER A 275 -1.55 -1.03 -11.89
CA SER A 275 -2.63 -1.26 -12.86
C SER A 275 -2.50 -2.68 -13.43
N VAL A 276 -3.63 -3.34 -13.69
CA VAL A 276 -3.63 -4.69 -14.26
C VAL A 276 -2.93 -4.67 -15.63
N PRO A 277 -1.92 -5.53 -15.87
CA PRO A 277 -1.19 -5.55 -17.14
C PRO A 277 -2.07 -6.07 -18.29
N LEU A 278 -1.63 -5.82 -19.53
CA LEU A 278 -2.35 -6.27 -20.70
C LEU A 278 -2.41 -7.82 -20.76
N PRO A 279 -3.49 -8.42 -21.31
CA PRO A 279 -3.64 -9.88 -21.34
C PRO A 279 -2.54 -10.65 -22.10
N LYS A 280 -1.77 -9.96 -22.95
CA LYS A 280 -0.69 -10.57 -23.76
C LYS A 280 0.68 -10.52 -23.08
N THR A 281 0.79 -9.90 -21.91
CA THR A 281 2.05 -9.81 -21.16
C THR A 281 2.53 -11.19 -20.77
N LYS A 282 3.79 -11.52 -21.09
CA LYS A 282 4.40 -12.83 -20.77
C LYS A 282 4.99 -12.87 -19.38
N PHE A 283 5.65 -11.79 -18.99
CA PHE A 283 6.20 -11.59 -17.65
C PHE A 283 6.27 -10.10 -17.35
N LEU A 284 6.38 -9.77 -16.07
CA LEU A 284 6.65 -8.44 -15.60
C LEU A 284 8.06 -8.38 -15.01
N ILE A 285 8.69 -7.22 -15.06
CA ILE A 285 9.95 -6.90 -14.38
C ILE A 285 9.63 -5.81 -13.36
N LEU A 286 9.67 -6.18 -12.08
CA LEU A 286 9.60 -5.24 -10.98
C LEU A 286 11.02 -4.84 -10.59
N THR A 287 11.35 -3.57 -10.75
CA THR A 287 12.58 -2.97 -10.24
C THR A 287 12.31 -2.31 -8.89
N VAL A 288 13.09 -2.68 -7.87
CA VAL A 288 13.02 -2.12 -6.52
C VAL A 288 14.31 -1.39 -6.21
N ASP A 289 14.20 -0.10 -5.92
CA ASP A 289 15.29 0.74 -5.42
C ASP A 289 15.53 0.46 -3.93
N LEU A 290 16.70 -0.09 -3.60
CA LEU A 290 17.05 -0.48 -2.22
C LEU A 290 17.25 0.71 -1.29
N ALA A 291 17.31 1.94 -1.81
CA ALA A 291 17.35 3.15 -1.00
C ALA A 291 16.13 3.28 -0.08
N CYS A 292 14.98 2.70 -0.45
CA CYS A 292 13.81 2.68 0.43
C CYS A 292 14.02 1.89 1.73
N PHE A 293 15.06 1.06 1.82
CA PHE A 293 15.47 0.33 3.03
C PHE A 293 16.82 0.80 3.58
N GLY A 294 17.34 1.92 3.07
CA GLY A 294 18.63 2.49 3.49
C GLY A 294 19.85 1.72 3.00
N ASP A 295 19.77 1.08 1.84
CA ASP A 295 20.90 0.48 1.11
C ASP A 295 21.02 1.12 -0.29
N GLN A 296 22.04 0.78 -1.07
CA GLN A 296 22.27 1.34 -2.41
C GLN A 296 21.98 0.33 -3.51
N GLY A 297 21.53 0.83 -4.66
CA GLY A 297 21.32 0.04 -5.87
C GLY A 297 19.88 -0.42 -6.09
N GLU A 298 19.69 -1.25 -7.11
CA GLU A 298 18.39 -1.75 -7.53
C GLU A 298 18.41 -3.28 -7.65
N ILE A 299 17.28 -3.91 -7.38
CA ILE A 299 17.05 -5.34 -7.65
C ILE A 299 15.87 -5.53 -8.59
N GLU A 300 15.92 -6.58 -9.41
CA GLU A 300 14.84 -6.92 -10.33
C GLU A 300 14.17 -8.25 -9.93
N PHE A 301 12.85 -8.25 -9.85
CA PHE A 301 12.03 -9.45 -9.78
C PHE A 301 11.34 -9.68 -11.12
N GLN A 302 11.56 -10.85 -11.72
CA GLN A 302 10.79 -11.31 -12.86
C GLN A 302 9.56 -12.09 -12.38
N ILE A 303 8.39 -11.65 -12.82
CA ILE A 303 7.08 -12.18 -12.41
C ILE A 303 6.43 -12.81 -13.66
N PRO A 304 6.54 -14.13 -13.86
CA PRO A 304 5.86 -14.79 -14.97
C PRO A 304 4.35 -14.61 -14.89
N ALA A 305 3.69 -14.35 -16.03
CA ALA A 305 2.25 -14.06 -16.05
C ALA A 305 1.39 -15.25 -15.57
N ASP A 306 1.88 -16.49 -15.73
CA ASP A 306 1.24 -17.71 -15.23
C ASP A 306 1.31 -17.84 -13.69
N LYS A 307 2.18 -17.07 -13.03
CA LYS A 307 2.28 -17.03 -11.57
C LYS A 307 1.40 -15.96 -10.92
N ILE A 308 0.77 -15.09 -11.71
CA ILE A 308 -0.15 -14.08 -11.22
C ILE A 308 -1.52 -14.73 -10.96
N LYS A 309 -1.92 -14.79 -9.70
CA LYS A 309 -3.23 -15.35 -9.31
C LYS A 309 -4.35 -14.40 -9.77
N ARG A 310 -5.44 -14.96 -10.29
CA ARG A 310 -6.63 -14.24 -10.76
C ARG A 310 -7.87 -14.72 -10.01
#